data_AF-A0A0M0KAR5-F1
#
_entry.id   AF-A0A0M0KAR5-F1
#
_cell.length_a   1.000
_cell.length_b   1.000
_cell.length_c   1.000
_cell.angle_alpha   90.00
_cell.angle_beta   90.00
_cell.angle_gamma   90.00
#
_symmetry.space_group_name_H-M   'P 1'
#
loop_
_entity.id
_entity.type
_entity.pdbx_description
1 polymer ?
#
loop_
_entity_poly.entity_id
_entity_poly.type
_entity_poly.pdbx_seq_one_letter_code
_entity_poly.pdbx_strand_id
1 'polypeptide(L)'
;MLTGPELIDTCVSIDTFAPQFLWLLIVAAPRSTLTRSVMGSIGPILALSLVHLAVVITAASAPGGTEPIAIFADVFDPAKNQLEGMERLFAVRDFVAEEWPHVLIWDLFVGRAIWLDSLERETPFTWSALLLCNGIGPPGLLLYVVLCLATGRGLPTLGYDEARQS
;
A
#
# COMPACT_ATOMS: atom_id res chain seq x y z
N MET A 1 -8.78 26.39 -11.22
CA MET A 1 -8.35 25.07 -11.71
C MET A 1 -6.91 24.88 -11.27
N LEU A 2 -6.56 23.72 -10.70
CA LEU A 2 -5.16 23.41 -10.37
C LEU A 2 -4.37 23.19 -11.66
N THR A 3 -3.10 23.58 -11.68
CA THR A 3 -2.16 23.17 -12.72
C THR A 3 -1.76 21.69 -12.52
N GLY A 4 -1.19 21.05 -13.55
CA GLY A 4 -0.75 19.66 -13.46
C GLY A 4 0.21 19.39 -12.28
N PRO A 5 1.29 20.19 -12.11
CA PRO A 5 2.19 20.04 -10.97
C PRO A 5 1.50 20.23 -9.60
N GLU A 6 0.63 21.22 -9.46
CA GLU A 6 -0.11 21.47 -8.21
C GLU A 6 -1.09 20.33 -7.88
N LEU A 7 -1.70 19.73 -8.91
CA LEU A 7 -2.55 18.56 -8.74
C LEU A 7 -1.75 17.36 -8.22
N ILE A 8 -0.58 17.08 -8.80
CA ILE A 8 0.31 16.01 -8.35
C ILE A 8 0.70 16.22 -6.88
N ASP A 9 1.19 17.40 -6.51
CA ASP A 9 1.62 17.68 -5.13
C ASP A 9 0.46 17.54 -4.13
N THR A 10 -0.75 17.95 -4.53
CA THR A 10 -1.96 17.80 -3.72
C THR A 10 -2.34 16.33 -3.53
N CYS A 11 -2.36 15.55 -4.61
CA CYS A 11 -2.70 14.12 -4.56
C CYS A 11 -1.67 13.32 -3.74
N VAL A 12 -0.37 13.57 -3.93
CA VAL A 12 0.70 12.96 -3.12
C VAL A 12 0.53 13.30 -1.64
N SER A 13 0.15 14.53 -1.31
CA SER A 13 -0.13 14.93 0.08
C SER A 13 -1.34 14.18 0.65
N ILE A 14 -2.41 14.02 -0.12
CA ILE A 14 -3.59 13.26 0.27
C ILE A 14 -3.21 11.80 0.55
N ASP A 15 -2.54 11.14 -0.39
CA ASP A 15 -2.16 9.72 -0.25
C ASP A 15 -1.07 9.50 0.80
N THR A 16 -0.33 10.54 1.21
CA THR A 16 0.60 10.47 2.33
C THR A 16 -0.13 10.46 3.68
N PHE A 17 -1.10 11.35 3.87
CA PHE A 17 -1.70 11.61 5.19
C PHE A 17 -3.03 10.91 5.43
N ALA A 18 -3.87 10.74 4.40
CA ALA A 18 -5.17 10.09 4.56
C ALA A 18 -5.08 8.64 5.07
N PRO A 19 -4.13 7.79 4.59
CA PRO A 19 -3.97 6.44 5.11
C PRO A 19 -3.64 6.38 6.60
N GLN A 20 -3.00 7.41 7.18
CA GLN A 20 -2.57 7.40 8.58
C GLN A 20 -3.77 7.32 9.54
N PHE A 21 -4.89 7.95 9.19
CA PHE A 21 -6.13 7.85 9.95
C PHE A 21 -6.73 6.44 9.87
N LEU A 22 -6.60 5.78 8.72
CA LEU A 22 -7.07 4.41 8.51
C LEU A 22 -6.23 3.41 9.31
N TRP A 23 -4.91 3.60 9.33
CA TRP A 23 -3.99 2.86 10.20
C TRP A 23 -4.33 3.02 11.67
N LEU A 24 -4.60 4.26 12.12
CA LEU A 24 -5.01 4.52 13.50
C LEU A 24 -6.25 3.72 13.88
N LEU A 25 -7.25 3.61 12.99
CA LEU A 25 -8.46 2.84 13.23
C LEU A 25 -8.19 1.34 13.42
N ILE A 26 -7.38 0.72 12.55
CA ILE A 26 -7.12 -0.73 12.59
C ILE A 26 -6.09 -1.13 13.65
N VAL A 27 -5.21 -0.21 14.08
CA VAL A 27 -4.23 -0.46 15.14
C VAL A 27 -4.82 -0.17 16.52
N ALA A 28 -5.39 1.02 16.73
CA ALA A 28 -5.81 1.48 18.05
C ALA A 28 -7.23 1.02 18.43
N ALA A 29 -8.11 0.85 17.44
CA ALA A 29 -9.52 0.51 17.67
C ALA A 29 -10.02 -0.65 16.78
N PRO A 30 -9.29 -1.78 16.67
CA PRO A 30 -9.51 -2.82 15.64
C PRO A 30 -10.91 -3.44 15.64
N ARG A 31 -11.61 -3.43 16.78
CA ARG A 31 -12.94 -4.04 16.96
C ARG A 31 -14.07 -3.02 17.09
N SER A 32 -13.80 -1.73 16.91
CA SER A 32 -14.82 -0.71 17.04
C SER A 32 -15.80 -0.73 15.86
N THR A 33 -17.06 -0.33 16.10
CA THR A 33 -18.07 -0.20 15.04
C THR A 33 -17.64 0.76 13.95
N LEU A 34 -16.92 1.84 14.31
CA LEU A 34 -16.38 2.81 13.35
C LEU A 34 -15.33 2.16 12.44
N THR A 35 -14.34 1.48 13.02
CA THR A 35 -13.30 0.79 12.23
C THR A 35 -13.92 -0.22 11.28
N ARG A 36 -14.92 -0.99 11.75
CA ARG A 36 -15.59 -1.98 10.91
C ARG A 36 -16.41 -1.34 9.78
N SER A 37 -17.08 -0.22 10.05
CA SER A 37 -17.85 0.54 9.05
C SER A 37 -16.94 1.11 7.96
N VAL A 38 -15.79 1.67 8.35
CA VAL A 38 -14.85 2.31 7.41
C VAL A 38 -14.01 1.28 6.67
N MET A 39 -13.28 0.44 7.42
CA MET A 39 -12.25 -0.46 6.88
C MET A 39 -12.78 -1.85 6.54
N GLY A 40 -14.00 -2.20 6.95
CA GLY A 40 -14.61 -3.49 6.62
C GLY A 40 -14.78 -3.69 5.12
N SER A 41 -15.07 -2.63 4.37
CA SER A 41 -15.07 -2.65 2.90
C SER A 41 -13.70 -2.28 2.33
N ILE A 42 -13.45 -2.61 1.06
CA ILE A 42 -12.25 -2.15 0.32
C ILE A 42 -12.36 -0.68 -0.13
N GLY A 43 -13.51 -0.04 0.09
CA GLY A 43 -13.85 1.30 -0.39
C GLY A 43 -12.79 2.38 -0.12
N PRO A 44 -12.26 2.53 1.10
CA PRO A 44 -11.22 3.53 1.39
C PRO A 44 -9.96 3.35 0.54
N ILE A 45 -9.55 2.11 0.29
CA ILE A 45 -8.36 1.80 -0.52
C ILE A 45 -8.63 2.12 -1.98
N LEU A 46 -9.83 1.82 -2.49
CA LEU A 46 -10.22 2.21 -3.85
C LEU A 46 -10.25 3.74 -4.01
N ALA A 47 -10.71 4.48 -2.99
CA ALA A 47 -10.70 5.94 -3.03
C ALA A 47 -9.28 6.51 -3.13
N LEU A 48 -8.34 6.00 -2.32
CA LEU A 48 -6.92 6.35 -2.42
C LEU A 48 -6.33 5.94 -3.79
N SER A 49 -6.69 4.75 -4.28
CA SER A 49 -6.25 4.27 -5.61
C SER A 49 -6.71 5.20 -6.75
N LEU A 50 -7.88 5.83 -6.62
CA LEU A 50 -8.36 6.83 -7.58
C LEU A 50 -7.56 8.13 -7.50
N VAL A 51 -7.13 8.54 -6.31
CA VAL A 51 -6.24 9.71 -6.13
C VAL A 51 -4.88 9.42 -6.75
N HIS A 52 -4.30 8.26 -6.48
CA HIS A 52 -3.06 7.81 -7.12
C HIS A 52 -3.19 7.72 -8.65
N LEU A 53 -4.30 7.19 -9.17
CA LEU A 53 -4.56 7.16 -10.61
C LEU A 53 -4.55 8.57 -11.24
N ALA A 54 -5.05 9.59 -10.52
CA ALA A 54 -4.98 10.96 -10.99
C ALA A 54 -3.51 11.46 -11.10
N VAL A 55 -2.62 11.05 -10.19
CA VAL A 55 -1.18 11.32 -10.29
C VAL A 55 -0.61 10.69 -11.55
N VAL A 56 -0.84 9.38 -11.75
CA VAL A 56 -0.33 8.62 -12.90
C VAL A 56 -0.76 9.25 -14.22
N ILE A 57 -2.05 9.55 -14.38
CA ILE A 57 -2.58 10.15 -15.62
C ILE A 57 -1.98 11.53 -15.85
N THR A 58 -1.85 12.34 -14.80
CA THR A 58 -1.33 13.71 -14.91
C THR A 58 0.16 13.72 -15.27
N ALA A 59 0.96 12.88 -14.61
CA ALA A 59 2.37 12.69 -14.87
C ALA A 59 2.61 12.19 -16.31
N ALA A 60 1.91 11.13 -16.72
CA ALA A 60 2.05 10.56 -18.06
C ALA A 60 1.63 11.51 -19.18
N SER A 61 0.72 12.45 -18.90
CA SER A 61 0.26 13.46 -19.85
C SER A 61 1.16 14.70 -19.95
N ALA A 62 2.15 14.83 -19.07
CA ALA A 62 3.08 15.96 -19.08
C ALA A 62 4.12 15.84 -20.21
N PRO A 63 4.69 16.96 -20.71
CA PRO A 63 5.81 16.90 -21.64
C PRO A 63 6.99 16.12 -21.03
N GLY A 64 7.41 15.04 -21.68
CA GLY A 64 8.46 14.15 -21.15
C GLY A 64 7.96 13.06 -20.19
N GLY A 65 6.65 12.94 -19.95
CA GLY A 65 6.08 11.98 -18.99
C GLY A 65 6.35 10.49 -19.30
N THR A 66 6.83 10.17 -20.51
CA THR A 66 7.23 8.81 -20.91
C THR A 66 8.72 8.53 -20.74
N GLU A 67 9.53 9.50 -20.33
CA GLU A 67 10.96 9.35 -20.08
C GLU A 67 11.30 8.21 -19.09
N PRO A 68 10.55 8.01 -17.98
CA PRO A 68 10.80 6.91 -17.05
C PRO A 68 10.74 5.52 -17.70
N ILE A 69 9.96 5.33 -18.77
CA ILE A 69 9.76 4.02 -19.41
C ILE A 69 11.09 3.46 -19.94
N ALA A 70 11.93 4.32 -20.52
CA ALA A 70 13.22 3.90 -21.05
C ALA A 70 14.20 3.51 -19.93
N ILE A 71 14.19 4.25 -18.82
CA ILE A 71 15.02 3.94 -17.63
C ILE A 71 14.50 2.67 -16.95
N PHE A 72 13.18 2.48 -16.88
CA PHE A 72 12.56 1.29 -16.32
C PHE A 72 12.92 0.03 -17.10
N ALA A 73 13.00 0.09 -18.43
CA ALA A 73 13.47 -1.02 -19.24
C ALA A 73 14.90 -1.46 -18.86
N ASP A 74 15.77 -0.52 -18.48
CA ASP A 74 17.13 -0.84 -18.01
C ASP A 74 17.13 -1.63 -16.70
N VAL A 75 16.15 -1.41 -15.82
CA VAL A 75 16.01 -2.16 -14.56
C VAL A 75 15.75 -3.64 -14.82
N PHE A 76 15.02 -3.99 -15.89
CA PHE A 76 14.72 -5.38 -16.22
C PHE A 76 15.76 -6.04 -17.14
N ASP A 77 16.84 -5.32 -17.49
CA ASP A 77 17.97 -5.90 -18.22
C ASP A 77 18.91 -6.62 -17.22
N PRO A 78 19.04 -7.96 -17.29
CA PRO A 78 19.90 -8.71 -16.38
C PRO A 78 21.39 -8.43 -16.57
N ALA A 79 21.79 -7.77 -17.67
CA ALA A 79 23.17 -7.34 -17.89
C ALA A 79 23.52 -6.02 -17.19
N LYS A 80 22.53 -5.30 -16.66
CA LYS A 80 22.69 -4.00 -15.99
C LYS A 80 22.56 -4.13 -14.47
N ASN A 81 22.97 -3.07 -13.76
CA ASN A 81 22.76 -2.97 -12.31
C ASN A 81 21.34 -2.44 -12.02
N GLN A 82 20.51 -3.28 -11.40
CA GLN A 82 19.12 -2.97 -11.08
C GLN A 82 18.99 -1.80 -10.10
N LEU A 83 19.87 -1.76 -9.09
CA LEU A 83 19.83 -0.70 -8.08
C LEU A 83 20.17 0.66 -8.70
N GLU A 84 21.19 0.71 -9.56
CA GLU A 84 21.56 1.92 -10.30
C GLU A 84 20.41 2.39 -11.23
N GLY A 85 19.71 1.45 -11.88
CA GLY A 85 18.52 1.76 -12.67
C GLY A 85 17.41 2.37 -11.82
N MET A 86 17.15 1.82 -10.63
CA MET A 86 16.17 2.37 -9.68
C MET A 86 16.60 3.75 -9.16
N GLU A 87 17.87 3.97 -8.83
CA GLU A 87 18.39 5.29 -8.42
C GLU A 87 18.13 6.36 -9.48
N ARG A 88 18.32 6.01 -10.76
CA ARG A 88 18.01 6.90 -11.89
C ARG A 88 16.51 7.18 -12.01
N LEU A 89 15.65 6.19 -11.79
CA LEU A 89 14.19 6.38 -11.77
C LEU A 89 13.75 7.30 -10.62
N PHE A 90 14.30 7.11 -9.42
CA PHE A 90 13.99 7.94 -8.26
C PHE A 90 14.54 9.38 -8.37
N ALA A 91 15.40 9.66 -9.36
CA ALA A 91 15.78 11.03 -9.72
C ALA A 91 14.69 11.76 -10.54
N VAL A 92 13.71 11.03 -11.10
CA VAL A 92 12.59 11.61 -11.84
C VAL A 92 11.45 11.93 -10.88
N ARG A 93 11.14 13.22 -10.73
CA ARG A 93 10.10 13.72 -9.81
C ARG A 93 8.77 12.98 -9.97
N ASP A 94 8.30 12.87 -11.21
CA ASP A 94 6.96 12.35 -11.48
C ASP A 94 6.89 10.83 -11.25
N PHE A 95 8.01 10.11 -11.40
CA PHE A 95 8.12 8.71 -10.98
C PHE A 95 8.06 8.57 -9.45
N VAL A 96 8.74 9.45 -8.70
CA VAL A 96 8.66 9.46 -7.23
C VAL A 96 7.23 9.75 -6.76
N ALA A 97 6.54 10.67 -7.43
CA ALA A 97 5.15 11.01 -7.13
C ALA A 97 4.17 9.86 -7.41
N GLU A 98 4.49 8.97 -8.36
CA GLU A 98 3.76 7.72 -8.59
C GLU A 98 4.09 6.66 -7.52
N GLU A 99 5.37 6.34 -7.34
CA GLU A 99 5.81 5.22 -6.52
C GLU A 99 5.53 5.40 -5.02
N TRP A 100 5.61 6.64 -4.50
CA TRP A 100 5.39 6.87 -3.08
C TRP A 100 3.94 6.58 -2.63
N PRO A 101 2.89 7.18 -3.23
CA PRO A 101 1.51 6.77 -2.98
C PRO A 101 1.26 5.29 -3.24
N HIS A 102 1.86 4.72 -4.29
CA HIS A 102 1.73 3.32 -4.65
C HIS A 102 2.12 2.41 -3.46
N VAL A 103 3.30 2.60 -2.87
CA VAL A 103 3.72 1.78 -1.72
C VAL A 103 2.82 1.95 -0.50
N LEU A 104 2.39 3.18 -0.19
CA LEU A 104 1.50 3.45 0.95
C LEU A 104 0.13 2.76 0.83
N ILE A 105 -0.43 2.77 -0.39
CA ILE A 105 -1.73 2.16 -0.67
C ILE A 105 -1.63 0.63 -0.59
N TRP A 106 -0.56 0.04 -1.13
CA TRP A 106 -0.32 -1.40 -1.04
C TRP A 106 -0.05 -1.86 0.39
N ASP A 107 0.71 -1.10 1.17
CA ASP A 107 0.95 -1.40 2.59
C ASP A 107 -0.36 -1.38 3.38
N LEU A 108 -1.22 -0.38 3.14
CA LEU A 108 -2.54 -0.33 3.77
C LEU A 108 -3.45 -1.48 3.30
N PHE A 109 -3.38 -1.87 2.04
CA PHE A 109 -4.15 -3.00 1.51
C PHE A 109 -3.77 -4.31 2.21
N VAL A 110 -2.47 -4.58 2.33
CA VAL A 110 -1.95 -5.74 3.09
C VAL A 110 -2.28 -5.62 4.57
N GLY A 111 -2.11 -4.44 5.17
CA GLY A 111 -2.48 -4.17 6.56
C GLY A 111 -3.95 -4.45 6.85
N ARG A 112 -4.85 -4.05 5.94
CA ARG A 112 -6.28 -4.37 6.01
C ARG A 112 -6.54 -5.88 5.91
N ALA A 113 -5.84 -6.58 5.02
CA ALA A 113 -5.97 -8.03 4.90
C ALA A 113 -5.53 -8.75 6.18
N ILE A 114 -4.39 -8.34 6.76
CA ILE A 114 -3.90 -8.80 8.06
C ILE A 114 -4.95 -8.54 9.15
N TRP A 115 -5.50 -7.31 9.20
CA TRP A 115 -6.49 -6.93 10.19
C TRP A 115 -7.75 -7.81 10.10
N LEU A 116 -8.34 -7.98 8.91
CA LEU A 116 -9.53 -8.83 8.71
C LEU A 116 -9.29 -10.29 9.10
N ASP A 117 -8.20 -10.89 8.59
CA ASP A 117 -7.82 -12.27 8.91
C ASP A 117 -7.59 -12.45 10.42
N SER A 118 -6.99 -11.45 11.07
CA SER A 118 -6.74 -11.49 12.52
C SER A 118 -8.01 -11.39 13.36
N LEU A 119 -9.04 -10.69 12.86
CA LEU A 119 -10.33 -10.61 13.53
C LEU A 119 -11.07 -11.94 13.44
N GLU A 120 -11.08 -12.56 12.26
CA GLU A 120 -11.71 -13.85 12.01
C GLU A 120 -11.06 -14.97 12.85
N ARG A 121 -9.72 -14.98 12.88
CA ARG A 121 -8.94 -16.03 13.56
C ARG A 121 -8.60 -15.68 15.01
N GLU A 122 -9.04 -14.52 15.47
CA GLU A 122 -8.74 -13.96 16.80
C GLU A 122 -7.23 -13.92 17.12
N THR A 123 -6.37 -13.64 16.15
CA THR A 123 -4.90 -13.62 16.32
C THR A 123 -4.45 -12.53 17.29
N PRO A 124 -3.76 -12.89 18.40
CA PRO A 124 -3.30 -11.91 19.39
C PRO A 124 -2.06 -11.15 18.89
N PHE A 125 -1.78 -10.00 19.51
CA PHE A 125 -0.59 -9.16 19.26
C PHE A 125 -0.45 -8.62 17.82
N THR A 126 -1.50 -8.72 16.99
CA THR A 126 -1.52 -8.27 15.59
C THR A 126 -1.18 -6.80 15.41
N TRP A 127 -1.41 -5.95 16.41
CA TRP A 127 -1.02 -4.54 16.38
C TRP A 127 0.47 -4.34 16.03
N SER A 128 1.35 -5.24 16.45
CA SER A 128 2.79 -5.17 16.17
C SER A 128 3.10 -5.43 14.69
N ALA A 129 2.44 -6.43 14.11
CA ALA A 129 2.52 -6.72 12.67
C ALA A 129 1.95 -5.58 11.84
N LEU A 130 0.83 -4.98 12.27
CA LEU A 130 0.21 -3.83 11.60
C LEU A 130 1.13 -2.60 11.63
N LEU A 131 1.73 -2.27 12.78
CA LEU A 131 2.69 -1.15 12.86
C LEU A 131 3.93 -1.37 11.99
N LEU A 132 4.46 -2.60 11.98
CA LEU A 132 5.60 -2.94 11.15
C LEU A 132 5.24 -2.92 9.65
N CYS A 133 4.02 -3.32 9.30
CA CYS A 133 3.50 -3.25 7.93
C CYS A 133 3.32 -1.80 7.48
N ASN A 134 2.84 -0.91 8.35
CA ASN A 134 2.75 0.52 8.05
C ASN A 134 4.13 1.17 7.87
N GLY A 135 5.15 0.68 8.59
CA GLY A 135 6.49 1.24 8.53
C GLY A 135 7.28 0.81 7.30
N ILE A 136 7.25 -0.49 6.98
CA ILE A 136 8.12 -1.08 5.95
C ILE A 136 7.46 -2.23 5.17
N GLY A 137 6.13 -2.32 5.13
CA GLY A 137 5.39 -3.27 4.29
C GLY A 137 5.70 -4.75 4.54
N PRO A 138 6.48 -5.45 3.68
CA PRO A 138 6.67 -6.90 3.73
C PRO A 138 7.09 -7.52 5.08
N PRO A 139 7.96 -6.90 5.91
CA PRO A 139 8.31 -7.43 7.23
C PRO A 139 7.12 -7.50 8.19
N GLY A 140 6.13 -6.61 8.06
CA GLY A 140 4.89 -6.67 8.84
C GLY A 140 4.05 -7.91 8.51
N LEU A 141 3.96 -8.26 7.22
CA LEU A 141 3.32 -9.49 6.77
C LEU A 141 4.03 -10.74 7.32
N LEU A 142 5.37 -10.77 7.26
CA LEU A 142 6.16 -11.86 7.83
C LEU A 142 5.93 -12.00 9.35
N LEU A 143 5.91 -10.89 10.08
CA LEU A 143 5.60 -10.90 11.51
C LEU A 143 4.20 -11.44 11.76
N TYR A 144 3.21 -11.08 10.93
CA TYR A 144 1.87 -11.63 11.07
C TYR A 144 1.83 -13.15 10.90
N VAL A 145 2.52 -13.69 9.88
CA VAL A 145 2.67 -15.14 9.68
C VAL A 145 3.29 -15.80 10.90
N VAL A 146 4.34 -15.21 11.46
CA VAL A 146 4.98 -15.71 12.69
C VAL A 146 3.99 -15.74 13.86
N LEU A 147 3.21 -14.68 14.08
CA LEU A 147 2.20 -14.64 15.15
C LEU A 147 1.13 -15.74 14.96
N CYS A 148 0.69 -15.98 13.73
CA CYS A 148 -0.28 -17.02 13.44
C CYS A 148 0.26 -18.42 13.75
N LEU A 149 1.48 -18.71 13.30
CA LEU A 149 2.14 -19.99 13.55
C LEU A 149 2.45 -20.20 15.04
N ALA A 150 3.02 -19.19 15.69
CA ALA A 150 3.38 -19.23 17.11
C ALA A 150 2.17 -19.43 18.03
N THR A 151 0.98 -19.05 17.57
CA THR A 151 -0.27 -19.17 18.33
C THR A 151 -1.16 -20.33 17.85
N GLY A 152 -0.63 -21.23 17.03
CA GLY A 152 -1.31 -22.46 16.62
C GLY A 152 -2.40 -22.28 15.56
N ARG A 153 -2.46 -21.14 14.88
CA ARG A 153 -3.52 -20.81 13.88
C ARG A 153 -3.18 -21.27 12.46
N GLY A 154 -1.97 -21.78 12.21
CA GLY A 154 -1.49 -22.12 10.87
C GLY A 154 -1.15 -20.90 10.01
N LEU A 155 -0.93 -21.10 8.71
CA LEU A 155 -0.71 -20.00 7.77
C LEU A 155 -1.97 -19.13 7.64
N PRO A 156 -1.83 -17.80 7.51
CA PRO A 156 -2.98 -16.92 7.31
C PRO A 156 -3.62 -17.15 5.95
N THR A 157 -4.94 -16.99 5.88
CA THR A 157 -5.73 -17.22 4.66
C THR A 157 -5.91 -15.92 3.90
N LEU A 158 -5.85 -14.77 4.59
CA LEU A 158 -5.97 -13.42 4.03
C LEU A 158 -7.22 -13.25 3.14
N GLY A 159 -8.29 -14.03 3.41
CA GLY A 159 -9.53 -14.03 2.65
C GLY A 159 -9.59 -14.98 1.43
N TYR A 160 -8.57 -15.82 1.19
CA TYR A 160 -8.54 -16.73 0.04
C TYR A 160 -9.26 -18.08 0.23
N ASP A 161 -9.59 -18.47 1.47
CA ASP A 161 -10.21 -19.78 1.73
C ASP A 161 -11.74 -19.81 1.51
N GLU A 162 -12.44 -18.69 1.66
CA GLU A 162 -13.88 -18.60 1.38
C GLU A 162 -14.18 -18.73 -0.12
N ALA A 163 -13.27 -18.28 -1.00
CA ALA A 163 -13.42 -18.32 -2.45
C ALA A 163 -13.34 -19.73 -3.07
N ARG A 164 -12.94 -20.75 -2.31
CA ARG A 164 -12.92 -22.16 -2.78
C ARG A 164 -14.24 -22.89 -2.50
N GLN A 165 -15.19 -22.27 -1.81
CA GLN A 165 -16.46 -22.88 -1.40
C GLN A 165 -17.68 -22.32 -2.16
N SER A 166 -17.48 -21.37 -3.07
CA SER A 166 -18.49 -20.78 -3.98
C SER A 166 -18.31 -21.25 -5.42
#